data_AF-A0A8H6T8U8-F1
#
_entry.id   AF-A0A8H6T8U8-F1
#
_cell.length_a   1.000
_cell.length_b   1.000
_cell.length_c   1.000
_cell.angle_alpha   90.00
_cell.angle_beta   90.00
_cell.angle_gamma   90.00
#
_symmetry.space_group_name_H-M   'P 1'
#
loop_
_entity.id
_entity.type
_entity.pdbx_description
1 polymer ?
#
loop_
_entity_poly.entity_id
_entity_poly.type
_entity_poly.pdbx_seq_one_letter_code
_entity_poly.pdbx_strand_id
1 'polypeptide(L)'
;MDYVLESLLRHIHKQLRKVFLYDIACQWGVLLKERLLELPPLVRLKLVLNLCRFVVPKLHIKGHVYLCQLLFSLGLVPGSGNTDGEGIERLWASIAGLAASTKLSGHGARADALDAFWSFWNWVKLVGLPVLLRRRIDHTRIEAETQHDAFEAFSAGQAEHVPVWLKMVSDFEADGSKPNPYQSKTKDLQWKQNEFLAFSLEIEQQQQRFHVQKQLKKSANAGTIHLKPLRRKLNKDIRHLRTLQATYTPLVLLQLQELGISPAKTPMEDVPLLLPSSLPPSVQKSEPCANLLRLELRLRHTQCRDALAHLRNRLQIRTRLLLYKKNNARHQGAKHLRMRA
;
A
#
# COMPACT_ATOMS: atom_id res chain seq x y z
N MET A 1 -4.04 -13.37 -20.58
CA MET A 1 -3.84 -11.93 -20.83
C MET A 1 -3.24 -11.69 -22.21
N ASP A 2 -2.12 -12.33 -22.55
CA ASP A 2 -1.38 -12.09 -23.80
C ASP A 2 -2.24 -12.27 -25.06
N TYR A 3 -2.99 -13.37 -25.16
CA TYR A 3 -3.90 -13.63 -26.28
C TYR A 3 -4.96 -12.52 -26.46
N VAL A 4 -5.55 -12.06 -25.35
CA VAL A 4 -6.59 -11.02 -25.33
C VAL A 4 -6.01 -9.67 -25.75
N LEU A 5 -4.83 -9.34 -25.20
CA LEU A 5 -4.09 -8.14 -25.53
C LEU A 5 -3.79 -8.08 -27.04
N GLU A 6 -3.17 -9.12 -27.58
CA GLU A 6 -2.82 -9.19 -28.99
C GLU A 6 -4.05 -9.15 -29.89
N SER A 7 -5.09 -9.90 -29.51
CA SER A 7 -6.36 -9.89 -30.24
C SER A 7 -6.94 -8.49 -30.36
N LEU A 8 -6.87 -7.70 -29.28
CA LEU A 8 -7.29 -6.29 -29.24
C LEU A 8 -6.37 -5.41 -30.08
N LEU A 9 -5.05 -5.58 -29.95
CA LEU A 9 -4.05 -4.76 -30.65
C LEU A 9 -4.12 -4.89 -32.17
N ARG A 10 -4.73 -5.95 -32.71
CA ARG A 10 -5.00 -6.09 -34.16
C ARG A 10 -5.84 -4.95 -34.72
N HIS A 11 -6.66 -4.32 -33.87
CA HIS A 11 -7.57 -3.23 -34.25
C HIS A 11 -7.00 -1.85 -33.92
N ILE A 12 -5.76 -1.79 -33.39
CA ILE A 12 -5.12 -0.54 -32.98
C ILE A 12 -3.89 -0.31 -33.86
N HIS A 13 -3.77 0.90 -34.41
CA HIS A 13 -2.67 1.23 -35.32
C HIS A 13 -1.30 1.05 -34.64
N LYS A 14 -0.38 0.34 -35.32
CA LYS A 14 0.93 -0.05 -34.76
C LYS A 14 1.82 1.12 -34.33
N GLN A 15 1.69 2.28 -34.99
CA GLN A 15 2.47 3.48 -34.70
C GLN A 15 1.92 4.33 -33.55
N LEU A 16 0.72 4.02 -33.02
CA LEU A 16 0.22 4.75 -31.86
C LEU A 16 1.01 4.39 -30.60
N ARG A 17 1.29 5.38 -29.76
CA ARG A 17 1.80 5.14 -28.41
C ARG A 17 0.74 4.38 -27.60
N LYS A 18 1.16 3.31 -26.92
CA LYS A 18 0.30 2.41 -26.14
C LYS A 18 0.76 2.45 -24.69
N VAL A 19 -0.16 2.76 -23.78
CA VAL A 19 0.09 2.70 -22.33
C VAL A 19 -0.78 1.59 -21.76
N PHE A 20 -0.14 0.55 -21.26
CA PHE A 20 -0.79 -0.61 -20.65
C PHE A 20 -0.82 -0.43 -19.13
N LEU A 21 -2.02 -0.21 -18.60
CA LEU A 21 -2.27 -0.08 -17.17
C LEU A 21 -2.73 -1.42 -16.61
N TYR A 22 -2.01 -1.94 -15.61
CA TYR A 22 -2.43 -3.14 -14.88
C TYR A 22 -1.74 -3.21 -13.52
N ASP A 23 -2.43 -3.71 -12.50
CA ASP A 23 -1.90 -3.81 -11.12
C ASP A 23 -0.55 -4.50 -11.07
N ILE A 24 -0.41 -5.60 -11.81
CA ILE A 24 0.83 -6.37 -11.87
C ILE A 24 1.58 -6.17 -13.19
N ALA A 25 1.42 -5.02 -13.86
CA ALA A 25 2.14 -4.70 -15.09
C ALA A 25 3.67 -4.88 -14.95
N CYS A 26 4.20 -4.53 -13.77
CA CYS A 26 5.62 -4.70 -13.44
C CYS A 26 6.12 -6.15 -13.42
N GLN A 27 5.23 -7.11 -13.20
CA GLN A 27 5.55 -8.55 -13.23
C GLN A 27 5.22 -9.13 -14.61
N TRP A 28 4.02 -8.81 -15.11
CA TRP A 28 3.51 -9.33 -16.36
C TRP A 28 4.35 -8.92 -17.57
N GLY A 29 4.88 -7.69 -17.58
CA GLY A 29 5.66 -7.13 -18.69
C GLY A 29 7.07 -7.74 -18.86
N VAL A 30 7.64 -8.38 -17.82
CA VAL A 30 9.05 -8.81 -17.81
C VAL A 30 9.37 -9.81 -18.93
N LEU A 31 8.57 -10.87 -19.04
CA LEU A 31 8.73 -11.92 -20.05
C LEU A 31 7.70 -11.81 -21.18
N LEU A 32 7.12 -10.63 -21.38
CA LEU A 32 6.03 -10.47 -22.34
C LEU A 32 6.52 -10.76 -23.76
N LYS A 33 7.70 -10.29 -24.13
CA LYS A 33 8.25 -10.47 -25.48
C LYS A 33 8.35 -11.96 -25.86
N GLU A 34 8.88 -12.78 -24.95
CA GLU A 34 9.06 -14.21 -25.13
C GLU A 34 7.70 -14.90 -25.29
N ARG A 35 6.74 -14.60 -24.38
CA ARG A 35 5.40 -15.19 -24.44
C ARG A 35 4.62 -14.79 -25.68
N LEU A 36 4.82 -13.57 -26.18
CA LEU A 36 4.19 -13.12 -27.42
C LEU A 36 4.68 -13.91 -28.65
N LEU A 37 5.94 -14.36 -28.66
CA LEU A 37 6.49 -15.18 -29.76
C LEU A 37 5.88 -16.59 -29.79
N GLU A 38 5.38 -17.09 -28.66
CA GLU A 38 4.76 -18.41 -28.55
C GLU A 38 3.30 -18.41 -29.03
N LEU A 39 2.66 -17.24 -29.16
CA LEU A 39 1.26 -17.15 -29.56
C LEU A 39 1.01 -17.66 -30.99
N PRO A 40 -0.19 -18.17 -31.32
CA PRO A 40 -0.52 -18.62 -32.67
C PRO A 40 -0.30 -17.53 -33.72
N PRO A 41 0.16 -17.85 -34.95
CA PRO A 41 0.47 -16.86 -35.98
C PRO A 41 -0.65 -15.83 -36.26
N LEU A 42 -1.92 -16.26 -36.16
CA LEU A 42 -3.10 -15.42 -36.38
C LEU A 42 -3.23 -14.25 -35.39
N VAL A 43 -2.65 -14.38 -34.20
CA VAL A 43 -2.70 -13.38 -33.12
C VAL A 43 -1.31 -12.94 -32.68
N ARG A 44 -0.27 -13.25 -33.46
CA ARG A 44 1.11 -12.89 -33.14
C ARG A 44 1.47 -11.57 -33.82
N LEU A 45 1.25 -10.44 -33.17
CA LEU A 45 1.65 -9.14 -33.72
C LEU A 45 3.08 -8.77 -33.37
N LYS A 46 3.69 -7.97 -34.23
CA LYS A 46 4.95 -7.30 -33.95
C LYS A 46 4.65 -6.01 -33.18
N LEU A 47 4.73 -6.10 -31.85
CA LEU A 47 4.74 -4.93 -30.97
C LEU A 47 6.05 -4.15 -31.13
N VAL A 48 5.93 -2.85 -31.43
CA VAL A 48 7.06 -1.92 -31.34
C VAL A 48 7.20 -1.53 -29.87
N LEU A 49 8.00 -2.27 -29.11
CA LEU A 49 8.10 -2.11 -27.65
C LEU A 49 8.48 -0.68 -27.23
N ASN A 50 9.22 0.06 -28.06
CA ASN A 50 9.57 1.46 -27.79
C ASN A 50 8.34 2.40 -27.75
N LEU A 51 7.24 2.01 -28.41
CA LEU A 51 5.97 2.74 -28.38
C LEU A 51 5.04 2.26 -27.26
N CYS A 52 5.48 1.30 -26.46
CA CYS A 52 4.71 0.69 -25.39
C CYS A 52 5.27 1.08 -24.03
N ARG A 53 4.40 1.51 -23.13
CA ARG A 53 4.74 1.74 -21.72
C ARG A 53 3.85 0.86 -20.86
N PHE A 54 4.45 0.18 -19.91
CA PHE A 54 3.74 -0.62 -18.92
C PHE A 54 3.75 0.16 -17.61
N VAL A 55 2.60 0.33 -17.00
CA VAL A 55 2.44 1.12 -15.79
C VAL A 55 1.44 0.48 -14.85
N VAL A 56 1.58 0.80 -13.57
CA VAL A 56 0.64 0.41 -12.52
C VAL A 56 -0.21 1.63 -12.18
N PRO A 57 -1.54 1.48 -11.99
CA PRO A 57 -2.44 2.56 -11.58
C PRO A 57 -1.98 3.30 -10.30
N LYS A 58 -2.38 4.57 -10.16
CA LYS A 58 -1.84 5.49 -9.12
C LYS A 58 -2.08 5.01 -7.69
N LEU A 59 -3.19 4.30 -7.42
CA LEU A 59 -3.45 3.76 -6.09
C LEU A 59 -2.60 2.53 -5.84
N HIS A 60 -2.63 1.59 -6.79
CA HIS A 60 -1.98 0.29 -6.70
C HIS A 60 -0.45 0.39 -6.60
N ILE A 61 0.17 1.29 -7.35
CA ILE A 61 1.64 1.42 -7.41
C ILE A 61 2.26 1.67 -6.03
N LYS A 62 1.55 2.33 -5.12
CA LYS A 62 2.00 2.58 -3.74
C LYS A 62 2.21 1.30 -2.93
N GLY A 63 1.52 0.21 -3.28
CA GLY A 63 1.69 -1.10 -2.66
C GLY A 63 2.89 -1.89 -3.20
N HIS A 64 3.57 -1.40 -4.24
CA HIS A 64 4.72 -2.07 -4.84
C HIS A 64 6.03 -1.63 -4.19
N VAL A 65 7.07 -2.44 -4.37
CA VAL A 65 8.43 -2.08 -3.96
C VAL A 65 8.89 -0.77 -4.62
N TYR A 66 9.78 -0.04 -3.96
CA TYR A 66 10.22 1.29 -4.42
C TYR A 66 10.71 1.32 -5.87
N LEU A 67 11.46 0.31 -6.29
CA LEU A 67 11.92 0.21 -7.67
C LEU A 67 10.75 0.18 -8.67
N CYS A 68 9.67 -0.53 -8.35
CA CYS A 68 8.48 -0.54 -9.18
C CYS A 68 7.79 0.83 -9.21
N GLN A 69 7.76 1.54 -8.08
CA GLN A 69 7.21 2.90 -8.00
C GLN A 69 7.96 3.89 -8.88
N LEU A 70 9.26 3.69 -9.08
CA LEU A 70 10.07 4.53 -9.96
C LEU A 70 9.88 4.19 -11.44
N LEU A 71 9.81 2.89 -11.78
CA LEU A 71 9.83 2.42 -13.16
C LEU A 71 8.44 2.32 -13.81
N PHE A 72 7.40 2.06 -13.02
CA PHE A 72 6.05 1.77 -13.51
C PHE A 72 5.01 2.80 -13.04
N SER A 73 5.44 3.96 -12.54
CA SER A 73 4.52 5.02 -12.14
C SER A 73 3.85 5.67 -13.35
N LEU A 74 2.52 5.59 -13.40
CA LEU A 74 1.70 6.29 -14.39
C LEU A 74 1.94 7.81 -14.39
N GLY A 75 2.18 8.41 -13.21
CA GLY A 75 2.39 9.85 -13.09
C GLY A 75 3.71 10.34 -13.68
N LEU A 76 4.67 9.44 -13.89
CA LEU A 76 5.98 9.75 -14.48
C LEU A 76 6.04 9.40 -15.97
N VAL A 77 4.96 8.89 -16.57
CA VAL A 77 4.94 8.57 -18.00
C VAL A 77 4.43 9.78 -18.79
N PRO A 78 5.24 10.35 -19.71
CA PRO A 78 4.83 11.50 -20.50
C PRO A 78 3.54 11.25 -21.28
N GLY A 79 2.66 12.25 -21.34
CA GLY A 79 1.37 12.15 -22.05
C GLY A 79 0.28 11.36 -21.33
N SER A 80 0.54 10.84 -20.12
CA SER A 80 -0.50 10.15 -19.32
C SER A 80 -1.55 11.09 -18.74
N GLY A 81 -1.24 12.38 -18.66
CA GLY A 81 -2.08 13.40 -18.02
C GLY A 81 -2.38 13.06 -16.55
N ASN A 82 -3.43 13.67 -16.00
CA ASN A 82 -3.82 13.44 -14.60
C ASN A 82 -4.77 12.23 -14.43
N THR A 83 -4.68 11.20 -15.28
CA THR A 83 -5.52 10.00 -15.11
C THR A 83 -5.06 9.15 -13.93
N ASP A 84 -5.99 8.44 -13.29
CA ASP A 84 -5.69 7.54 -12.16
C ASP A 84 -5.45 6.10 -12.60
N GLY A 85 -6.02 5.70 -13.74
CA GLY A 85 -5.98 4.33 -14.23
C GLY A 85 -6.96 3.37 -13.55
N GLU A 86 -7.80 3.86 -12.64
CA GLU A 86 -8.66 3.06 -11.74
C GLU A 86 -10.07 2.82 -12.33
N GLY A 87 -10.16 2.81 -13.66
CA GLY A 87 -11.45 2.78 -14.35
C GLY A 87 -12.15 1.42 -14.27
N ILE A 88 -11.39 0.32 -14.21
CA ILE A 88 -11.94 -1.04 -14.23
C ILE A 88 -12.36 -1.48 -12.82
N GLU A 89 -11.68 -1.00 -11.79
CA GLU A 89 -11.92 -1.24 -10.38
C GLU A 89 -13.25 -0.62 -9.93
N ARG A 90 -13.58 0.57 -10.46
CA ARG A 90 -14.91 1.19 -10.27
C ARG A 90 -16.05 0.32 -10.79
N LEU A 91 -15.82 -0.41 -11.88
CA LEU A 91 -16.80 -1.33 -12.46
C LEU A 91 -16.95 -2.60 -11.61
N TRP A 92 -15.91 -3.03 -10.88
CA TRP A 92 -15.99 -4.22 -10.04
C TRP A 92 -17.08 -4.12 -8.97
N ALA A 93 -17.32 -2.92 -8.42
CA ALA A 93 -18.41 -2.69 -7.49
C ALA A 93 -19.78 -3.05 -8.10
N SER A 94 -20.00 -2.72 -9.38
CA SER A 94 -21.23 -3.07 -10.10
C SER A 94 -21.28 -4.55 -10.50
N ILE A 95 -20.14 -5.17 -10.83
CA ILE A 95 -20.06 -6.60 -11.18
C ILE A 95 -20.31 -7.50 -9.96
N ALA A 96 -19.93 -7.06 -8.75
CA ALA A 96 -20.07 -7.87 -7.54
C ALA A 96 -21.52 -8.38 -7.33
N GLY A 97 -22.52 -7.55 -7.62
CA GLY A 97 -23.93 -7.94 -7.57
C GLY A 97 -24.31 -8.99 -8.60
N LEU A 98 -23.81 -8.87 -9.84
CA LEU A 98 -24.05 -9.83 -10.91
C LEU A 98 -23.37 -11.19 -10.66
N ALA A 99 -22.15 -11.16 -10.14
CA ALA A 99 -21.43 -12.38 -9.77
C ALA A 99 -22.18 -13.16 -8.68
N ALA A 100 -22.81 -12.46 -7.73
CA ALA A 100 -23.64 -13.07 -6.70
C ALA A 100 -24.94 -13.66 -7.27
N SER A 101 -25.64 -12.94 -8.15
CA SER A 101 -26.93 -13.39 -8.70
C SER A 101 -26.81 -14.56 -9.67
N THR A 102 -25.69 -14.67 -10.39
CA THR A 102 -25.44 -15.75 -11.37
C THR A 102 -24.77 -16.99 -10.77
N LYS A 103 -24.57 -17.03 -9.44
CA LYS A 103 -23.82 -18.11 -8.78
C LYS A 103 -24.48 -19.49 -8.91
N LEU A 104 -25.81 -19.53 -8.99
CA LEU A 104 -26.61 -20.76 -9.14
C LEU A 104 -27.02 -21.04 -10.59
N SER A 105 -26.65 -20.17 -11.53
CA SER A 105 -26.98 -20.34 -12.94
C SER A 105 -26.13 -21.45 -13.55
N GLY A 106 -26.71 -22.20 -14.49
CA GLY A 106 -25.97 -23.13 -15.34
C GLY A 106 -24.91 -22.41 -16.17
N HIS A 107 -23.90 -23.15 -16.66
CA HIS A 107 -22.71 -22.56 -17.31
C HIS A 107 -23.04 -21.62 -18.48
N GLY A 108 -23.95 -22.03 -19.39
CA GLY A 108 -24.37 -21.19 -20.53
C GLY A 108 -25.09 -19.93 -20.07
N ALA A 109 -26.14 -20.09 -19.26
CA ALA A 109 -26.91 -18.94 -18.74
C ALA A 109 -26.04 -17.95 -17.95
N ARG A 110 -25.03 -18.45 -17.22
CA ARG A 110 -24.07 -17.60 -16.52
C ARG A 110 -23.18 -16.82 -17.50
N ALA A 111 -22.66 -17.48 -18.54
CA ALA A 111 -21.83 -16.82 -19.56
C ALA A 111 -22.63 -15.73 -20.27
N ASP A 112 -23.84 -16.05 -20.74
CA ASP A 112 -24.71 -15.11 -21.46
C ASP A 112 -25.05 -13.88 -20.59
N ALA A 113 -25.35 -14.10 -19.31
CA ALA A 113 -25.65 -13.00 -18.38
C ALA A 113 -24.45 -12.08 -18.14
N LEU A 114 -23.24 -12.65 -18.04
CA LEU A 114 -22.01 -11.88 -17.88
C LEU A 114 -21.67 -11.09 -19.16
N ASP A 115 -21.78 -11.71 -20.33
CA ASP A 115 -21.52 -11.08 -21.63
C ASP A 115 -22.53 -9.96 -21.93
N ALA A 116 -23.81 -10.18 -21.63
CA ALA A 116 -24.84 -9.15 -21.77
C ALA A 116 -24.54 -7.93 -20.89
N PHE A 117 -24.11 -8.15 -19.65
CA PHE A 117 -23.74 -7.07 -18.74
C PHE A 117 -22.53 -6.28 -19.22
N TRP A 118 -21.45 -6.95 -19.64
CA TRP A 118 -20.26 -6.25 -20.14
C TRP A 118 -20.54 -5.52 -21.46
N SER A 119 -21.37 -6.10 -22.34
CA SER A 119 -21.82 -5.45 -23.57
C SER A 119 -22.62 -4.18 -23.28
N PHE A 120 -23.55 -4.24 -22.33
CA PHE A 120 -24.28 -3.06 -21.87
C PHE A 120 -23.34 -1.99 -21.31
N TRP A 121 -22.36 -2.37 -20.48
CA TRP A 121 -21.39 -1.41 -19.94
C TRP A 121 -20.49 -0.79 -21.01
N ASN A 122 -20.10 -1.55 -22.03
CA ASN A 122 -19.36 -1.01 -23.17
C ASN A 122 -20.21 0.02 -23.92
N TRP A 123 -21.49 -0.25 -24.12
CA TRP A 123 -22.43 0.70 -24.71
C TRP A 123 -22.60 1.97 -23.86
N VAL A 124 -22.80 1.84 -22.54
CA VAL A 124 -22.90 2.98 -21.61
C VAL A 124 -21.62 3.84 -21.66
N LYS A 125 -20.44 3.22 -21.68
CA LYS A 125 -19.17 3.93 -21.80
C LYS A 125 -19.06 4.68 -23.12
N LEU A 126 -19.47 4.05 -24.22
CA LEU A 126 -19.41 4.65 -25.55
C LEU A 126 -20.33 5.86 -25.66
N VAL A 127 -21.59 5.73 -25.24
CA VAL A 127 -22.58 6.82 -25.27
C VAL A 127 -22.24 7.93 -24.27
N GLY A 128 -21.67 7.58 -23.11
CA GLY A 128 -21.23 8.54 -22.10
C GLY A 128 -19.90 9.24 -22.42
N LEU A 129 -19.16 8.77 -23.42
CA LEU A 129 -17.83 9.27 -23.74
C LEU A 129 -17.80 10.77 -24.07
N PRO A 130 -18.72 11.34 -24.88
CA PRO A 130 -18.70 12.76 -25.20
C PRO A 130 -18.85 13.66 -23.96
N VAL A 131 -19.80 13.32 -23.07
CA VAL A 131 -20.04 14.06 -21.83
C VAL A 131 -18.83 13.96 -20.89
N LEU A 132 -18.26 12.77 -20.76
CA LEU A 132 -17.06 12.54 -19.94
C LEU A 132 -15.87 13.35 -20.45
N LEU A 133 -15.61 13.31 -21.77
CA LEU A 133 -14.51 14.04 -22.39
C LEU A 133 -14.70 15.55 -22.27
N ARG A 134 -15.92 16.06 -22.49
CA ARG A 134 -16.22 17.48 -22.33
C ARG A 134 -15.93 17.95 -20.91
N ARG A 135 -16.47 17.25 -19.90
CA ARG A 135 -16.23 17.57 -18.49
C ARG A 135 -14.75 17.54 -18.13
N ARG A 136 -13.99 16.56 -18.66
CA ARG A 136 -12.55 16.45 -18.43
C ARG A 136 -11.79 17.60 -19.07
N ILE A 137 -12.14 18.02 -20.29
CA ILE A 137 -11.51 19.18 -20.95
C ILE A 137 -11.78 20.45 -20.16
N ASP A 138 -13.02 20.70 -19.76
CA ASP A 138 -13.38 21.91 -19.01
C ASP A 138 -12.61 21.99 -17.69
N HIS A 139 -12.51 20.88 -16.94
CA HIS A 139 -11.71 20.78 -15.72
C HIS A 139 -10.21 20.93 -16.00
N THR A 140 -9.70 20.30 -17.06
CA THR A 140 -8.28 20.35 -17.41
C THR A 140 -7.86 21.77 -17.76
N ARG A 141 -8.72 22.57 -18.41
CA ARG A 141 -8.41 23.96 -18.75
C ARG A 141 -8.16 24.80 -17.50
N ILE A 142 -9.06 24.72 -16.52
CA ILE A 142 -8.96 25.47 -15.26
C ILE A 142 -7.71 25.04 -14.48
N GLU A 143 -7.49 23.73 -14.35
CA GLU A 143 -6.33 23.21 -13.63
C GLU A 143 -5.02 23.52 -14.37
N ALA A 144 -5.01 23.49 -15.71
CA ALA A 144 -3.79 23.75 -16.48
C ALA A 144 -3.23 25.15 -16.22
N GLU A 145 -4.09 26.16 -16.15
CA GLU A 145 -3.69 27.54 -15.80
C GLU A 145 -3.04 27.57 -14.40
N THR A 146 -3.73 27.00 -13.40
CA THR A 146 -3.23 26.97 -12.01
C THR A 146 -1.91 26.21 -11.88
N GLN A 147 -1.79 25.05 -12.54
CA GLN A 147 -0.57 24.24 -12.48
C GLN A 147 0.58 24.90 -13.26
N HIS A 148 0.28 25.61 -14.34
CA HIS A 148 1.27 26.34 -15.12
C HIS A 148 1.85 27.51 -14.32
N ASP A 149 1.01 28.33 -13.69
CA ASP A 149 1.45 29.43 -12.84
C ASP A 149 2.34 28.95 -11.69
N ALA A 150 1.91 27.86 -11.03
CA ALA A 150 2.69 27.24 -9.96
C ALA A 150 4.04 26.69 -10.46
N PHE A 151 4.06 26.10 -11.66
CA PHE A 151 5.28 25.59 -12.28
C PHE A 151 6.26 26.71 -12.64
N GLU A 152 5.79 27.80 -13.23
CA GLU A 152 6.62 28.97 -13.57
C GLU A 152 7.18 29.65 -12.32
N ALA A 153 6.35 29.88 -11.31
CA ALA A 153 6.79 30.46 -10.04
C ALA A 153 7.85 29.61 -9.34
N PHE A 154 7.66 28.28 -9.30
CA PHE A 154 8.64 27.35 -8.75
C PHE A 154 9.94 27.34 -9.56
N SER A 155 9.83 27.32 -10.88
CA SER A 155 10.98 27.31 -11.79
C SER A 155 11.80 28.58 -11.69
N ALA A 156 11.15 29.74 -11.58
CA ALA A 156 11.82 31.03 -11.35
C ALA A 156 12.63 31.03 -10.03
N GLY A 157 12.06 30.46 -8.96
CA GLY A 157 12.75 30.30 -7.67
C GLY A 157 13.91 29.31 -7.68
N GLN A 158 14.09 28.52 -8.75
CA GLN A 158 15.12 27.49 -8.90
C GLN A 158 15.91 27.66 -10.20
N ALA A 159 15.98 28.87 -10.75
CA ALA A 159 16.48 29.16 -12.09
C ALA A 159 17.87 28.56 -12.39
N GLU A 160 18.78 28.52 -11.41
CA GLU A 160 20.11 27.93 -11.55
C GLU A 160 20.08 26.40 -11.77
N HIS A 161 19.07 25.72 -11.22
CA HIS A 161 18.95 24.26 -11.27
C HIS A 161 18.11 23.75 -12.43
N VAL A 162 17.18 24.58 -12.94
CA VAL A 162 16.22 24.21 -13.99
C VAL A 162 16.90 23.64 -15.25
N PRO A 163 17.95 24.27 -15.84
CA PRO A 163 18.56 23.75 -17.07
C PRO A 163 19.18 22.36 -16.89
N VAL A 164 19.83 22.13 -15.76
CA VAL A 164 20.46 20.85 -15.42
C VAL A 164 19.40 19.78 -15.23
N TRP A 165 18.34 20.11 -14.47
CA TRP A 165 17.25 19.18 -14.19
C TRP A 165 16.47 18.80 -15.44
N LEU A 166 16.12 19.76 -16.30
CA LEU A 166 15.41 19.49 -17.55
C LEU A 166 16.21 18.59 -18.50
N LYS A 167 17.54 18.77 -18.54
CA LYS A 167 18.42 17.87 -19.28
C LYS A 167 18.38 16.45 -18.71
N MET A 168 18.47 16.30 -17.38
CA MET A 168 18.37 14.99 -16.73
C MET A 168 17.03 14.29 -17.01
N VAL A 169 15.92 15.03 -16.98
CA VAL A 169 14.58 14.52 -17.33
C VAL A 169 14.52 14.08 -18.78
N SER A 170 14.94 14.93 -19.72
CA SER A 170 14.90 14.61 -21.16
C SER A 170 15.76 13.39 -21.50
N ASP A 171 16.97 13.33 -20.93
CA ASP A 171 17.92 12.23 -21.08
C ASP A 171 17.36 10.92 -20.51
N PHE A 172 16.61 10.97 -19.40
CA PHE A 172 15.97 9.81 -18.80
C PHE A 172 14.71 9.37 -19.56
N GLU A 173 13.84 10.30 -19.97
CA GLU A 173 12.56 9.97 -20.61
C GLU A 173 12.71 9.41 -22.04
N ALA A 174 13.84 9.70 -22.70
CA ALA A 174 14.16 9.21 -24.05
C ALA A 174 14.14 7.68 -24.12
N ASP A 175 14.88 6.99 -23.23
CA ASP A 175 15.01 5.54 -23.24
C ASP A 175 15.09 4.87 -21.86
N GLY A 176 15.16 5.65 -20.77
CA GLY A 176 15.31 5.15 -19.40
C GLY A 176 16.71 4.63 -19.06
N SER A 177 17.70 4.82 -19.93
CA SER A 177 19.08 4.33 -19.73
C SER A 177 19.88 5.17 -18.73
N LYS A 178 19.53 6.45 -18.60
CA LYS A 178 20.20 7.41 -17.74
C LYS A 178 19.68 7.32 -16.30
N PRO A 179 20.41 7.86 -15.30
CA PRO A 179 19.94 7.86 -13.92
C PRO A 179 18.57 8.54 -13.81
N ASN A 180 17.64 7.88 -13.12
CA ASN A 180 16.29 8.41 -12.93
C ASN A 180 16.33 9.68 -12.04
N PRO A 181 16.00 10.87 -12.56
CA PRO A 181 16.02 12.11 -11.78
C PRO A 181 14.98 12.09 -10.65
N TYR A 182 13.87 11.38 -10.82
CA TYR A 182 12.79 11.27 -9.83
C TYR A 182 13.15 10.36 -8.65
N GLN A 183 14.26 9.62 -8.73
CA GLN A 183 14.75 8.81 -7.63
C GLN A 183 15.40 9.70 -6.57
N SER A 184 14.86 9.68 -5.35
CA SER A 184 15.48 10.38 -4.23
C SER A 184 16.86 9.79 -3.95
N LYS A 185 17.89 10.64 -3.92
CA LYS A 185 19.29 10.26 -3.63
C LYS A 185 19.50 9.90 -2.16
N THR A 186 18.62 10.38 -1.27
CA THR A 186 18.63 10.00 0.14
C THR A 186 17.88 8.68 0.29
N LYS A 187 18.64 7.58 0.30
CA LYS A 187 18.14 6.24 0.68
C LYS A 187 17.43 6.24 2.05
N ASP A 188 17.65 7.26 2.87
CA ASP A 188 17.17 7.36 4.26
C ASP A 188 15.95 8.27 4.48
N LEU A 189 15.46 9.00 3.46
CA LEU A 189 14.29 9.91 3.57
C LEU A 189 13.02 9.34 2.92
N GLN A 190 12.84 8.02 2.99
CA GLN A 190 11.75 7.32 2.30
C GLN A 190 10.43 7.22 3.07
N TRP A 191 10.43 7.57 4.35
CA TRP A 191 9.26 7.40 5.19
C TRP A 191 8.32 8.61 5.07
N LYS A 192 7.02 8.39 4.99
CA LYS A 192 6.06 9.48 5.27
C LYS A 192 5.93 9.66 6.78
N GLN A 193 5.51 10.85 7.23
CA GLN A 193 5.21 11.10 8.64
C GLN A 193 4.28 10.03 9.25
N ASN A 194 3.25 9.60 8.50
CA ASN A 194 2.34 8.55 8.93
C ASN A 194 3.01 7.18 9.06
N GLU A 195 3.91 6.84 8.15
CA GLU A 195 4.63 5.57 8.18
C GLU A 195 5.56 5.55 9.38
N PHE A 196 6.28 6.65 9.62
CA PHE A 196 7.16 6.80 10.78
C PHE A 196 6.38 6.59 12.08
N LEU A 197 5.23 7.25 12.22
CA LEU A 197 4.38 7.11 13.40
C LEU A 197 3.78 5.71 13.54
N ALA A 198 3.34 5.10 12.45
CA ALA A 198 2.80 3.73 12.46
C ALA A 198 3.85 2.71 12.94
N PHE A 199 5.09 2.81 12.43
CA PHE A 199 6.19 1.95 12.86
C PHE A 199 6.61 2.22 14.31
N SER A 200 6.62 3.49 14.74
CA SER A 200 6.92 3.84 16.12
C SER A 200 5.89 3.25 17.10
N LEU A 201 4.59 3.29 16.74
CA LEU A 201 3.51 2.65 17.50
C LEU A 201 3.57 1.11 17.45
N GLU A 202 4.03 0.53 16.34
CA GLU A 202 4.27 -0.91 16.26
C GLU A 202 5.34 -1.35 17.26
N ILE A 203 6.44 -0.60 17.37
CA ILE A 203 7.50 -0.86 18.35
C ILE A 203 6.98 -0.76 19.78
N GLU A 204 6.13 0.25 20.09
CA GLU A 204 5.45 0.36 21.40
C GLU A 204 4.66 -0.92 21.72
N GLN A 205 3.90 -1.41 20.73
CA GLN A 205 3.15 -2.65 20.88
C GLN A 205 4.07 -3.88 21.03
N GLN A 206 5.21 -3.91 20.35
CA GLN A 206 6.20 -4.97 20.50
C GLN A 206 6.83 -4.96 21.91
N GLN A 207 7.15 -3.79 22.49
CA GLN A 207 7.61 -3.65 23.88
C GLN A 207 6.56 -4.19 24.87
N GLN A 208 5.29 -3.79 24.72
CA GLN A 208 4.20 -4.27 25.57
C GLN A 208 4.01 -5.79 25.48
N ARG A 209 3.99 -6.34 24.25
CA ARG A 209 3.87 -7.79 24.04
C ARG A 209 5.04 -8.55 24.66
N PHE A 210 6.26 -8.00 24.56
CA PHE A 210 7.44 -8.60 25.19
C PHE A 210 7.28 -8.65 26.71
N HIS A 211 6.80 -7.58 27.34
CA HIS A 211 6.55 -7.55 28.78
C HIS A 211 5.52 -8.57 29.23
N VAL A 212 4.39 -8.69 28.51
CA VAL A 212 3.36 -9.70 28.80
C VAL A 212 3.94 -11.11 28.65
N GLN A 213 4.70 -11.40 27.59
CA GLN A 213 5.33 -12.70 27.41
C GLN A 213 6.40 -13.00 28.47
N LYS A 214 7.16 -12.00 28.89
CA LYS A 214 8.14 -12.10 29.98
C LYS A 214 7.46 -12.43 31.31
N GLN A 215 6.30 -11.82 31.59
CA GLN A 215 5.47 -12.14 32.77
C GLN A 215 4.88 -13.56 32.68
N LEU A 216 4.29 -13.93 31.55
CA LEU A 216 3.71 -15.27 31.34
C LEU A 216 4.76 -16.38 31.43
N LYS A 217 6.01 -16.12 31.03
CA LYS A 217 7.11 -17.07 31.18
C LYS A 217 7.48 -17.32 32.65
N LYS A 218 7.19 -16.38 33.56
CA LYS A 218 7.35 -16.59 35.02
C LYS A 218 6.25 -17.49 35.59
N SER A 219 5.07 -17.53 34.98
CA SER A 219 3.95 -18.39 35.41
C SER A 219 3.97 -19.73 34.68
N ALA A 220 4.50 -20.78 35.33
CA ALA A 220 4.41 -22.25 35.15
C ALA A 220 4.25 -22.93 33.75
N ASN A 221 3.66 -22.31 32.72
CA ASN A 221 3.48 -22.87 31.37
C ASN A 221 4.50 -22.31 30.36
N ALA A 222 5.79 -22.43 30.69
CA ALA A 222 6.90 -21.70 30.04
C ALA A 222 7.51 -22.38 28.79
N GLY A 223 7.00 -23.54 28.36
CA GLY A 223 7.66 -24.43 27.39
C GLY A 223 7.86 -23.85 25.98
N THR A 224 7.08 -22.85 25.57
CA THR A 224 7.03 -22.37 24.16
C THR A 224 7.35 -20.88 23.96
N ILE A 225 7.74 -20.15 25.02
CA ILE A 225 8.00 -18.69 24.90
C ILE A 225 9.50 -18.41 24.68
N HIS A 226 9.86 -18.09 23.43
CA HIS A 226 11.21 -17.76 23.00
C HIS A 226 11.50 -16.25 23.05
N LEU A 227 11.92 -15.73 24.20
CA LEU A 227 12.20 -14.29 24.37
C LEU A 227 13.44 -13.78 23.60
N LYS A 228 14.45 -14.63 23.36
CA LYS A 228 15.71 -14.21 22.71
C LYS A 228 15.49 -13.66 21.28
N PRO A 229 14.77 -14.35 20.37
CA PRO A 229 14.44 -13.81 19.05
C PRO A 229 13.65 -12.50 19.10
N LEU A 230 12.66 -12.38 20.00
CA LEU A 230 11.87 -11.16 20.14
C LEU A 230 12.74 -9.98 20.55
N ARG A 231 13.63 -10.18 21.54
CA ARG A 231 14.57 -9.13 21.96
C ARG A 231 15.52 -8.72 20.82
N ARG A 232 16.01 -9.68 20.03
CA ARG A 232 16.87 -9.37 18.86
C ARG A 232 16.14 -8.52 17.81
N LYS A 233 14.87 -8.85 17.51
CA LYS A 233 14.03 -8.04 16.60
C LYS A 233 13.82 -6.64 17.17
N LEU A 234 13.41 -6.54 18.44
CA LEU A 234 13.15 -5.27 19.11
C LEU A 234 14.40 -4.36 19.12
N ASN A 235 15.59 -4.93 19.36
CA ASN A 235 16.86 -4.21 19.29
C ASN A 235 17.15 -3.67 17.88
N LYS A 236 16.79 -4.41 16.82
CA LYS A 236 16.96 -3.95 15.44
C LYS A 236 15.98 -2.80 15.15
N ASP A 237 14.72 -2.99 15.50
CA ASP A 237 13.65 -2.05 15.17
C ASP A 237 13.81 -0.72 15.94
N ILE A 238 14.18 -0.76 17.24
CA ILE A 238 14.43 0.47 18.01
C ILE A 238 15.66 1.22 17.47
N ARG A 239 16.73 0.54 17.03
CA ARG A 239 17.88 1.21 16.40
C ARG A 239 17.48 1.91 15.10
N HIS A 240 16.65 1.27 14.30
CA HIS A 240 16.10 1.90 13.10
C HIS A 240 15.21 3.10 13.45
N LEU A 241 14.34 2.97 14.46
CA LEU A 241 13.54 4.07 14.97
C LEU A 241 14.38 5.27 15.40
N ARG A 242 15.52 5.06 16.09
CA ARG A 242 16.41 6.17 16.46
C ARG A 242 16.96 6.92 15.25
N THR A 243 17.25 6.21 14.16
CA THR A 243 17.68 6.82 12.91
C THR A 243 16.56 7.68 12.30
N LEU A 244 15.33 7.19 12.32
CA LEU A 244 14.16 7.94 11.83
C LEU A 244 13.85 9.15 12.73
N GLN A 245 13.96 9.00 14.05
CA GLN A 245 13.72 10.10 14.99
C GLN A 245 14.71 11.25 14.81
N ALA A 246 15.95 11.00 14.39
CA ALA A 246 16.89 12.06 14.01
C ALA A 246 16.33 12.99 12.92
N THR A 247 15.45 12.46 12.07
CA THR A 247 14.82 13.21 10.97
C THR A 247 13.47 13.81 11.38
N TYR A 248 12.59 13.02 11.99
CA TYR A 248 11.20 13.45 12.27
C TYR A 248 11.03 14.14 13.63
N THR A 249 11.81 13.76 14.63
CA THR A 249 11.68 14.24 16.02
C THR A 249 13.06 14.36 16.68
N PRO A 250 13.97 15.23 16.18
CA PRO A 250 15.37 15.25 16.63
C PRO A 250 15.53 15.57 18.13
N LEU A 251 14.61 16.36 18.69
CA LEU A 251 14.55 16.68 20.13
C LEU A 251 14.47 15.44 21.03
N VAL A 252 13.89 14.34 20.54
CA VAL A 252 13.84 13.06 21.28
C VAL A 252 15.25 12.56 21.61
N LEU A 253 16.21 12.73 20.70
CA LEU A 253 17.57 12.25 20.91
C LEU A 253 18.29 13.04 22.01
N LEU A 254 18.06 14.36 22.07
CA LEU A 254 18.58 15.21 23.14
C LEU A 254 17.98 14.80 24.49
N GLN A 255 16.66 14.59 24.53
CA GLN A 255 15.98 14.21 25.76
C GLN A 255 16.37 12.80 26.25
N LEU A 256 16.63 11.85 25.35
CA LEU A 256 17.17 10.54 25.70
C LEU A 256 18.60 10.63 26.26
N GLN A 257 19.40 11.55 25.75
CA GLN A 257 20.76 11.80 26.25
C GLN A 257 20.72 12.40 27.66
N GLU A 258 19.82 13.34 27.93
CA GLU A 258 19.57 13.92 29.26
C GLU A 258 19.12 12.86 30.28
N LEU A 259 18.30 11.90 29.84
CA LEU A 259 17.84 10.79 30.69
C LEU A 259 18.95 9.77 31.04
N GLY A 260 20.17 9.92 30.50
CA GLY A 260 21.32 9.08 30.83
C GLY A 260 21.13 7.60 30.48
N ILE A 261 20.27 7.29 29.50
CA ILE A 261 19.93 5.92 29.13
C ILE A 261 21.10 5.31 28.34
N SER A 262 21.90 4.49 29.01
CA SER A 262 22.98 3.74 28.37
C SER A 262 22.47 2.37 27.87
N PRO A 263 22.80 1.95 26.64
CA PRO A 263 22.51 0.61 26.13
C PRO A 263 23.09 -0.53 27.00
N ALA A 264 24.10 -0.22 27.83
CA ALA A 264 24.71 -1.16 28.76
C ALA A 264 23.91 -1.33 30.07
N LYS A 265 23.07 -0.35 30.46
CA LYS A 265 22.34 -0.32 31.73
C LYS A 265 20.84 -0.58 31.58
N THR A 266 20.23 -0.15 30.48
CA THR A 266 18.79 -0.29 30.24
C THR A 266 18.56 -1.23 29.06
N PRO A 267 17.89 -2.38 29.26
CA PRO A 267 17.55 -3.26 28.16
C PRO A 267 16.56 -2.56 27.22
N MET A 268 16.66 -2.81 25.92
CA MET A 268 15.91 -2.04 24.90
C MET A 268 14.38 -2.17 25.03
N GLU A 269 13.88 -3.24 25.66
CA GLU A 269 12.46 -3.39 25.98
C GLU A 269 11.93 -2.39 27.03
N ASP A 270 12.82 -1.75 27.79
CA ASP A 270 12.51 -0.79 28.86
C ASP A 270 12.91 0.65 28.47
N VAL A 271 13.49 0.83 27.29
CA VAL A 271 13.90 2.16 26.81
C VAL A 271 12.66 2.94 26.34
N PRO A 272 12.41 4.16 26.86
CA PRO A 272 11.30 4.99 26.43
C PRO A 272 11.42 5.36 24.94
N LEU A 273 10.33 5.21 24.18
CA LEU A 273 10.32 5.55 22.76
C LEU A 273 10.22 7.07 22.53
N LEU A 274 9.60 7.80 23.46
CA LEU A 274 9.31 9.24 23.40
C LEU A 274 8.57 9.62 22.11
N LEU A 275 7.37 9.04 21.94
CA LEU A 275 6.43 9.45 20.88
C LEU A 275 5.96 10.89 21.10
N PRO A 276 5.47 11.60 20.06
CA PRO A 276 5.01 12.99 20.19
C PRO A 276 4.06 13.24 21.37
N SER A 277 3.12 12.34 21.64
CA SER A 277 2.20 12.41 22.79
C SER A 277 2.85 12.30 24.16
N SER A 278 4.07 11.77 24.23
CA SER A 278 4.86 11.58 25.45
C SER A 278 5.88 12.70 25.68
N LEU A 279 5.99 13.67 24.76
CA LEU A 279 6.90 14.81 24.89
C LEU A 279 6.32 15.90 25.81
N PRO A 280 7.15 16.82 26.35
CA PRO A 280 6.66 17.92 27.17
C PRO A 280 5.65 18.82 26.42
N PRO A 281 4.62 19.37 27.10
CA PRO A 281 3.60 20.20 26.45
C PRO A 281 4.14 21.43 25.69
N SER A 282 5.27 21.98 26.15
CA SER A 282 5.98 23.06 25.47
C SER A 282 6.46 22.65 24.07
N VAL A 283 6.95 21.41 23.93
CA VAL A 283 7.43 20.85 22.66
C VAL A 283 6.27 20.37 21.79
N GLN A 284 5.22 19.79 22.39
CA GLN A 284 4.04 19.32 21.67
C GLN A 284 3.34 20.42 20.86
N LYS A 285 3.38 21.67 21.34
CA LYS A 285 2.76 22.83 20.68
C LYS A 285 3.63 23.45 19.58
N SER A 286 4.91 23.09 19.51
CA SER A 286 5.84 23.60 18.50
C SER A 286 5.73 22.82 17.19
N GLU A 287 5.85 23.50 16.05
CA GLU A 287 6.01 22.83 14.75
C GLU A 287 7.46 22.34 14.58
N PRO A 288 7.71 21.14 14.02
CA PRO A 288 6.75 20.23 13.34
C PRO A 288 6.03 19.21 14.27
N CYS A 289 6.25 19.27 15.58
CA CYS A 289 5.75 18.27 16.53
C CYS A 289 4.22 18.30 16.68
N ALA A 290 3.59 19.46 16.58
CA ALA A 290 2.15 19.61 16.67
C ALA A 290 1.40 18.82 15.58
N ASN A 291 1.89 18.85 14.34
CA ASN A 291 1.33 18.05 13.25
C ASN A 291 1.54 16.54 13.48
N LEU A 292 2.74 16.12 13.90
CA LEU A 292 3.01 14.72 14.23
C LEU A 292 2.13 14.19 15.36
N LEU A 293 1.89 15.01 16.38
CA LEU A 293 0.98 14.68 17.48
C LEU A 293 -0.45 14.48 16.97
N ARG A 294 -0.95 15.37 16.10
CA ARG A 294 -2.28 15.23 15.51
C ARG A 294 -2.43 13.92 14.73
N LEU A 295 -1.41 13.54 13.97
CA LEU A 295 -1.38 12.28 13.21
C LEU A 295 -1.32 11.07 14.13
N GLU A 296 -0.47 11.11 15.17
CA GLU A 296 -0.37 10.06 16.19
C GLU A 296 -1.71 9.82 16.88
N LEU A 297 -2.40 10.89 17.30
CA LEU A 297 -3.70 10.80 17.97
C LEU A 297 -4.76 10.12 17.08
N ARG A 298 -4.75 10.37 15.76
CA ARG A 298 -5.65 9.68 14.82
C ARG A 298 -5.33 8.18 14.74
N LEU A 299 -4.05 7.82 14.68
CA LEU A 299 -3.61 6.42 14.67
C LEU A 299 -3.95 5.70 15.99
N ARG A 300 -3.74 6.35 17.13
CA ARG A 300 -4.13 5.80 18.45
C ARG A 300 -5.64 5.61 18.56
N HIS A 301 -6.43 6.56 18.06
CA HIS A 301 -7.88 6.41 18.04
C HIS A 301 -8.33 5.20 17.19
N THR A 302 -7.68 4.93 16.05
CA THR A 302 -7.93 3.70 15.28
C THR A 302 -7.52 2.45 16.06
N GLN A 303 -6.35 2.43 16.71
CA GLN A 303 -5.92 1.31 17.57
C GLN A 303 -6.92 1.02 18.70
N CYS A 304 -7.47 2.05 19.34
CA CYS A 304 -8.48 1.90 20.38
C CYS A 304 -9.78 1.27 19.85
N ARG A 305 -10.22 1.67 18.65
CA ARG A 305 -11.40 1.07 18.00
C ARG A 305 -11.18 -0.40 17.67
N ASP A 306 -10.02 -0.74 17.14
CA ASP A 306 -9.66 -2.12 16.82
C ASP A 306 -9.55 -2.99 18.08
N ALA A 307 -8.90 -2.46 19.13
CA ALA A 307 -8.80 -3.14 20.43
C ALA A 307 -10.18 -3.40 21.04
N LEU A 308 -11.09 -2.42 20.98
CA LEU A 308 -12.48 -2.56 21.44
C LEU A 308 -13.24 -3.61 20.63
N ALA A 309 -13.09 -3.63 19.31
CA ALA A 309 -13.70 -4.64 18.44
C ALA A 309 -13.18 -6.04 18.78
N HIS A 310 -11.87 -6.20 18.98
CA HIS A 310 -11.28 -7.47 19.41
C HIS A 310 -11.79 -7.93 20.78
N LEU A 311 -11.91 -7.01 21.75
CA LEU A 311 -12.44 -7.34 23.08
C LEU A 311 -13.89 -7.82 22.99
N ARG A 312 -14.75 -7.10 22.25
CA ARG A 312 -16.15 -7.48 22.01
C ARG A 312 -16.27 -8.86 21.38
N ASN A 313 -15.47 -9.13 20.34
CA ASN A 313 -15.45 -10.44 19.69
C ASN A 313 -15.01 -11.56 20.65
N ARG A 314 -13.97 -11.35 21.44
CA ARG A 314 -13.50 -12.34 22.43
C ARG A 314 -14.54 -12.61 23.51
N LEU A 315 -15.20 -11.56 24.02
CA LEU A 315 -16.29 -11.70 24.99
C LEU A 315 -17.47 -12.45 24.38
N GLN A 316 -17.87 -12.13 23.16
CA GLN A 316 -18.95 -12.83 22.45
C GLN A 316 -18.63 -14.32 22.27
N ILE A 317 -17.41 -14.67 21.84
CA ILE A 317 -16.96 -16.05 21.71
C ILE A 317 -17.01 -16.75 23.08
N ARG A 318 -16.44 -16.13 24.12
CA ARG A 318 -16.44 -16.71 25.48
C ARG A 318 -17.85 -16.95 25.99
N THR A 319 -18.76 -15.98 25.83
CA THR A 319 -20.16 -16.12 26.25
C THR A 319 -20.84 -17.26 25.50
N ARG A 320 -20.64 -17.37 24.18
CA ARG A 320 -21.20 -18.49 23.39
C ARG A 320 -20.65 -19.84 23.84
N LEU A 321 -19.35 -19.95 24.10
CA LEU A 321 -18.74 -21.18 24.62
C LEU A 321 -19.28 -21.56 26.00
N LEU A 322 -19.47 -20.58 26.88
CA LEU A 322 -20.06 -20.82 28.21
C LEU A 322 -21.53 -21.24 28.13
N LEU A 323 -22.34 -20.59 27.29
CA LEU A 323 -23.72 -20.97 27.05
C LEU A 323 -23.83 -22.36 26.44
N TYR A 324 -23.00 -22.66 25.44
CA TYR A 324 -22.92 -23.99 24.84
C TYR A 324 -22.57 -25.05 25.87
N LYS A 325 -21.52 -24.82 26.70
CA LYS A 325 -21.13 -25.74 27.77
C LYS A 325 -22.27 -25.94 28.78
N LYS A 326 -22.96 -24.87 29.17
CA LYS A 326 -24.08 -24.92 30.13
C LYS A 326 -25.27 -25.73 29.58
N ASN A 327 -25.61 -25.53 28.31
CA ASN A 327 -26.83 -26.06 27.72
C ASN A 327 -26.64 -27.46 27.09
N ASN A 328 -25.46 -27.75 26.53
CA ASN A 328 -25.23 -28.94 25.71
C ASN A 328 -24.22 -29.93 26.30
N ALA A 329 -23.37 -29.51 27.26
CA ALA A 329 -22.28 -30.34 27.79
C ALA A 329 -22.45 -30.75 29.27
N ARG A 330 -23.64 -30.53 29.87
CA ARG A 330 -23.95 -31.10 31.19
C ARG A 330 -24.19 -32.62 31.05
N HIS A 331 -23.63 -33.41 31.96
CA HIS A 331 -23.76 -34.87 32.08
C HIS A 331 -23.02 -35.77 31.07
N GLN A 332 -22.06 -35.23 30.31
CA GLN A 332 -21.12 -36.08 29.56
C GLN A 332 -20.00 -36.59 30.50
N GLY A 333 -20.34 -37.54 31.37
CA GLY A 333 -19.35 -38.31 32.12
C GLY A 333 -18.55 -39.23 31.18
N ALA A 334 -17.29 -39.50 31.52
CA ALA A 334 -16.44 -40.43 30.77
C ALA A 334 -17.05 -41.83 30.80
N LYS A 335 -17.75 -42.24 29.72
CA LYS A 335 -18.10 -43.65 29.52
C LYS A 335 -16.81 -44.39 29.18
N HIS A 336 -16.24 -45.09 30.17
CA HIS A 336 -15.28 -46.17 29.94
C HIS A 336 -15.94 -47.20 29.01
N LEU A 337 -15.58 -47.19 27.73
CA LEU A 337 -15.79 -48.31 26.82
C LEU A 337 -14.80 -49.40 27.21
N ARG A 338 -15.18 -50.31 28.11
CA ARG A 338 -14.57 -51.64 28.18
C ARG A 338 -14.96 -52.37 26.90
N MET A 339 -14.05 -52.46 25.95
CA MET A 339 -14.12 -53.48 24.90
C MET A 339 -14.04 -54.83 25.61
N ARG A 340 -15.12 -55.62 25.53
CA ARG A 340 -15.07 -57.05 25.84
C ARG A 340 -14.33 -57.73 24.68
N ALA A 341 -13.29 -58.49 25.03
CA ALA A 341 -12.60 -59.41 24.15
C ALA A 341 -13.50 -60.60 23.78
#